data_AF-A0AAE1I9Y8-F1
#
_entry.id   AF-A0AAE1I9Y8-F1
#
_cell.length_a   1.000
_cell.length_b   1.000
_cell.length_c   1.000
_cell.angle_alpha   90.00
_cell.angle_beta   90.00
_cell.angle_gamma   90.00
#
_symmetry.space_group_name_H-M   'P 1'
#
loop_
_entity.id
_entity.type
_entity.pdbx_description
1 polymer ?
#
loop_
_entity_poly.entity_id
_entity_poly.type
_entity_poly.pdbx_seq_one_letter_code
_entity_poly.pdbx_strand_id
1 'polypeptide(L)'
;MLFRRDFIPTVLALALSATRAEATIAIGTAAGFNVMWVDGTDPCRWTRINDQGENPCNVHLANGLSNGFKYTLQGCGGPLWLDNDDGSFNSNCHSAGANLACNVRRTYLC
;
A
#
# COMPACT_ATOMS: atom_id res chain seq x y z
N MET A 1 -35.07 42.07 33.38
CA MET A 1 -33.64 42.32 33.13
C MET A 1 -32.86 41.02 33.35
N LEU A 2 -32.16 40.58 32.29
CA LEU A 2 -30.94 39.74 32.22
C LEU A 2 -30.95 38.36 32.93
N PHE A 3 -31.02 37.23 32.21
CA PHE A 3 -30.05 36.54 31.32
C PHE A 3 -29.26 35.42 32.02
N ARG A 4 -29.33 34.21 31.41
CA ARG A 4 -28.34 33.10 31.43
C ARG A 4 -28.22 32.27 32.73
N ARG A 5 -27.98 30.96 32.68
CA ARG A 5 -27.06 30.24 31.78
C ARG A 5 -27.37 28.73 31.81
N ASP A 6 -27.78 28.17 30.68
CA ASP A 6 -27.81 26.72 30.47
C ASP A 6 -26.37 26.20 30.41
N PHE A 7 -25.96 25.43 31.42
CA PHE A 7 -24.69 24.72 31.44
C PHE A 7 -24.92 23.33 30.82
N ILE A 8 -24.72 23.23 29.51
CA ILE A 8 -24.59 21.94 28.83
C ILE A 8 -23.10 21.56 28.91
N PRO A 9 -22.70 20.53 29.68
CA PRO A 9 -21.32 20.11 29.68
C PRO A 9 -21.02 19.41 28.35
N THR A 10 -20.03 19.97 27.67
CA THR A 10 -19.46 19.51 26.41
C THR A 10 -18.99 18.07 26.55
N VAL A 11 -19.60 17.14 25.79
CA VAL A 11 -19.10 15.77 25.69
C VAL A 11 -17.82 15.81 24.85
N LEU A 12 -16.68 15.64 25.52
CA LEU A 12 -15.37 15.50 24.89
C LEU A 12 -15.31 14.15 24.20
N ALA A 13 -15.58 14.12 22.89
CA ALA A 13 -15.40 12.93 22.07
C ALA A 13 -13.89 12.66 21.92
N LEU A 14 -13.38 11.67 22.66
CA LEU A 14 -12.06 11.09 22.44
C LEU A 14 -12.09 10.39 21.08
N ALA A 15 -11.57 11.07 20.05
CA ALA A 15 -11.31 10.45 18.77
C ALA A 15 -10.29 9.32 18.99
N LEU A 16 -10.73 8.07 18.93
CA LEU A 16 -9.85 6.91 18.80
C LEU A 16 -9.08 7.08 17.48
N SER A 17 -7.89 7.68 17.55
CA SER A 17 -6.92 7.61 16.48
C SER A 17 -6.47 6.16 16.36
N ALA A 18 -7.18 5.37 15.56
CA ALA A 18 -6.72 4.07 15.14
C ALA A 18 -5.43 4.29 14.34
N THR A 19 -4.29 4.09 14.99
CA THR A 19 -2.99 3.97 14.33
C THR A 19 -3.05 2.72 13.46
N ARG A 20 -3.52 2.87 12.22
CA ARG A 20 -3.34 1.85 11.20
C ARG A 20 -1.83 1.82 10.95
N ALA A 21 -1.16 0.74 11.38
CA ALA A 21 0.21 0.52 10.95
C ALA A 21 0.19 0.47 9.42
N GLU A 22 0.87 1.42 8.78
CA GLU A 22 1.06 1.40 7.34
C GLU A 22 1.89 0.16 7.01
N ALA A 23 1.32 -0.71 6.18
CA ALA A 23 1.97 -1.96 5.82
C ALA A 23 2.94 -1.69 4.67
N THR A 24 4.19 -2.12 4.82
CA THR A 24 5.20 -2.10 3.76
C THR A 24 4.74 -3.02 2.61
N ILE A 25 4.72 -2.51 1.40
CA ILE A 25 4.38 -3.20 0.16
C ILE A 25 5.65 -3.59 -0.58
N ALA A 26 5.78 -4.89 -0.85
CA ALA A 26 6.85 -5.44 -1.66
C ALA A 26 6.43 -5.55 -3.12
N ILE A 27 7.37 -5.26 -4.01
CA ILE A 27 7.21 -5.36 -5.46
C ILE A 27 8.31 -6.24 -6.02
N GLY A 28 7.95 -7.08 -6.98
CA GLY A 28 8.86 -8.08 -7.51
C GLY A 28 8.32 -8.81 -8.73
N THR A 29 8.91 -9.97 -8.99
CA THR A 29 8.47 -10.87 -10.06
C THR A 29 8.21 -12.28 -9.52
N ALA A 30 7.19 -12.94 -10.07
CA ALA A 30 6.85 -14.32 -9.77
C ALA A 30 6.11 -14.95 -10.94
N ALA A 31 6.43 -16.20 -11.28
CA ALA A 31 5.74 -16.99 -12.32
C ALA A 31 5.55 -16.27 -13.68
N GLY A 32 6.50 -15.41 -14.08
CA GLY A 32 6.42 -14.64 -15.34
C GLY A 32 5.59 -13.34 -15.25
N PHE A 33 5.22 -12.90 -14.05
CA PHE A 33 4.45 -11.69 -13.80
C PHE A 33 5.24 -10.68 -12.98
N ASN A 34 4.93 -9.40 -13.16
CA ASN A 34 5.21 -8.38 -12.16
C ASN A 34 4.13 -8.47 -11.08
N VAL A 35 4.54 -8.49 -9.81
CA VAL A 35 3.63 -8.76 -8.70
C VAL A 35 3.88 -7.83 -7.52
N MET A 36 2.85 -7.60 -6.71
CA MET A 36 3.00 -6.93 -5.42
C MET A 36 2.30 -7.71 -4.30
N TRP A 37 2.79 -7.54 -3.08
CA TRP A 37 2.25 -8.15 -1.87
C TRP A 37 2.62 -7.32 -0.64
N VAL A 38 2.03 -7.63 0.51
CA VAL A 38 2.42 -6.99 1.78
C VAL A 38 3.69 -7.65 2.31
N ASP A 39 4.76 -6.90 2.51
CA ASP A 39 6.01 -7.41 3.07
C ASP A 39 5.79 -7.96 4.49
N GLY A 40 6.53 -9.01 4.85
CA GLY A 40 6.33 -9.75 6.10
C GLY A 40 5.15 -10.73 6.09
N THR A 41 4.32 -10.75 5.03
CA THR A 41 3.33 -11.82 4.81
C THR A 41 3.88 -12.94 3.93
N ASP A 42 3.11 -14.01 3.72
CA ASP A 42 3.52 -15.14 2.87
C ASP A 42 3.83 -14.66 1.43
N PRO A 43 5.10 -14.73 0.98
CA PRO A 43 5.48 -14.23 -0.33
C PRO A 43 4.88 -15.05 -1.47
N CYS A 44 4.39 -16.26 -1.21
CA CYS A 44 3.71 -17.09 -2.19
C CYS A 44 2.30 -16.58 -2.52
N ARG A 45 1.78 -15.61 -1.74
CA ARG A 45 0.47 -14.98 -1.93
C ARG A 45 0.63 -13.55 -2.41
N TRP A 46 0.82 -13.41 -3.71
CA TRP A 46 0.99 -12.12 -4.38
C TRP A 46 -0.22 -11.78 -5.27
N THR A 47 -0.35 -10.50 -5.59
CA THR A 47 -1.31 -10.01 -6.58
C THR A 47 -0.56 -9.62 -7.85
N ARG A 48 -1.06 -10.10 -9.00
CA ARG A 48 -0.52 -9.76 -10.32
C ARG A 48 -0.76 -8.27 -10.59
N ILE A 49 0.30 -7.58 -10.99
CA ILE A 49 0.23 -6.26 -11.61
C ILE A 49 -0.04 -6.48 -13.11
N ASN A 50 0.92 -7.05 -13.82
CA ASN A 50 0.87 -7.36 -15.25
C ASN A 50 1.95 -8.39 -15.63
N ASP A 51 2.24 -8.56 -16.92
CA ASP A 51 3.23 -9.53 -17.39
C ASP A 51 4.66 -9.01 -17.22
N GLN A 52 5.58 -9.91 -16.90
CA GLN A 52 6.99 -9.56 -16.80
C GLN A 52 7.51 -9.06 -18.17
N GLY A 53 8.16 -7.90 -18.16
CA GLY A 53 8.62 -7.21 -19.39
C GLY A 53 7.71 -6.06 -19.81
N GLU A 54 6.49 -6.00 -19.29
CA GLU A 54 5.63 -4.83 -19.42
C GLU A 54 5.96 -3.77 -18.35
N ASN A 55 5.56 -2.53 -18.60
CA ASN A 55 5.70 -1.44 -17.63
C ASN A 55 4.69 -1.63 -16.48
N PRO A 56 5.13 -1.87 -15.23
CA PRO A 56 4.21 -2.13 -14.11
C PRO A 56 3.57 -0.87 -13.51
N CYS A 57 3.94 0.33 -13.99
CA CYS A 57 3.39 1.58 -13.46
C CYS A 57 2.04 1.96 -14.09
N ASN A 58 1.23 2.71 -13.34
CA ASN A 58 -0.14 3.11 -13.70
C ASN A 58 -1.08 1.93 -13.96
N VAL A 59 -0.77 0.76 -13.40
CA VAL A 59 -1.61 -0.43 -13.51
C VAL A 59 -2.46 -0.57 -12.25
N HIS A 60 -3.78 -0.45 -12.41
CA HIS A 60 -4.71 -0.67 -11.31
C HIS A 60 -4.89 -2.16 -11.03
N LEU A 61 -4.70 -2.55 -9.78
CA LEU A 61 -4.91 -3.94 -9.37
C LEU A 61 -6.40 -4.34 -9.44
N ALA A 62 -6.65 -5.51 -10.03
CA ALA A 62 -7.99 -6.09 -10.05
C ALA A 62 -8.49 -6.37 -8.62
N ASN A 63 -7.62 -6.88 -7.74
CA ASN A 63 -7.91 -7.26 -6.36
C ASN A 63 -7.03 -6.49 -5.37
N GLY A 64 -7.55 -6.25 -4.17
CA GLY A 64 -6.74 -5.72 -3.06
C GLY A 64 -5.69 -6.72 -2.59
N LEU A 65 -4.69 -6.22 -1.87
CA LEU A 65 -3.70 -7.05 -1.20
C LEU A 65 -4.27 -7.67 0.07
N SER A 66 -3.46 -8.44 0.80
CA SER A 66 -3.86 -9.10 2.05
C SER A 66 -4.29 -8.11 3.15
N ASN A 67 -3.89 -6.85 3.06
CA ASN A 67 -4.33 -5.77 3.95
C ASN A 67 -5.68 -5.13 3.54
N GLY A 68 -6.30 -5.57 2.44
CA GLY A 68 -7.58 -5.08 1.94
C GLY A 68 -7.50 -3.82 1.08
N PHE A 69 -6.30 -3.27 0.83
CA PHE A 69 -6.09 -2.06 0.05
C PHE A 69 -5.55 -2.36 -1.35
N LYS A 70 -5.75 -1.41 -2.26
CA LYS A 70 -5.19 -1.42 -3.61
C LYS A 70 -4.19 -0.28 -3.72
N TYR A 71 -3.17 -0.52 -4.52
CA TYR A 71 -2.08 0.43 -4.74
C TYR A 71 -1.71 0.45 -6.22
N THR A 72 -1.19 1.59 -6.65
CA THR A 72 -0.68 1.78 -8.01
C THR A 72 0.80 2.16 -7.93
N LEU A 73 1.64 1.39 -8.62
CA LEU A 73 3.06 1.73 -8.76
C LEU A 73 3.23 2.88 -9.73
N GLN A 74 4.13 3.80 -9.41
CA GLN A 74 4.42 4.97 -10.20
C GLN A 74 5.92 5.21 -10.37
N GLY A 75 6.27 6.05 -11.34
CA GLY A 75 7.65 6.48 -11.56
C GLY A 75 8.53 5.53 -12.36
N CYS A 76 7.97 4.55 -13.08
CA CYS A 76 8.73 3.62 -13.91
C CYS A 76 9.48 4.38 -15.00
N GLY A 77 10.80 4.50 -14.85
CA GLY A 77 11.66 5.40 -15.62
C GLY A 77 12.46 6.39 -14.77
N GLY A 78 12.22 6.42 -13.45
CA GLY A 78 12.90 7.24 -12.46
C GLY A 78 12.73 6.68 -11.04
N PRO A 79 12.74 7.55 -10.01
CA PRO A 79 12.39 7.16 -8.64
C PRO A 79 10.97 6.56 -8.58
N LEU A 80 10.83 5.42 -7.91
CA LEU A 80 9.55 4.72 -7.77
C LEU A 80 8.81 5.15 -6.50
N TRP A 81 7.48 5.21 -6.58
CA TRP A 81 6.59 5.44 -5.43
C TRP A 81 5.27 4.69 -5.59
N LEU A 82 4.51 4.56 -4.51
CA LEU A 82 3.15 4.01 -4.50
C LEU A 82 2.13 5.11 -4.25
N ASP A 83 1.03 5.02 -5.01
CA ASP A 83 -0.21 5.73 -4.71
C ASP A 83 -1.27 4.75 -4.17
N ASN A 84 -2.16 5.25 -3.32
CA ASN A 84 -3.37 4.56 -2.89
C ASN A 84 -4.38 4.46 -4.05
N ASP A 85 -5.44 3.68 -3.86
CA ASP A 85 -6.52 3.50 -4.86
C ASP A 85 -7.22 4.81 -5.24
N ASP A 86 -7.25 5.79 -4.34
CA ASP A 86 -7.81 7.13 -4.57
C ASP A 86 -6.85 8.09 -5.30
N GLY A 87 -5.66 7.62 -5.66
CA GLY A 87 -4.61 8.41 -6.32
C GLY A 87 -3.80 9.30 -5.38
N SER A 88 -4.04 9.24 -4.07
CA SER A 88 -3.18 9.93 -3.11
C SER A 88 -1.84 9.23 -2.94
N PHE A 89 -0.76 10.00 -2.76
CA PHE A 89 0.57 9.47 -2.47
C PHE A 89 0.55 8.62 -1.20
N ASN A 90 1.17 7.45 -1.23
CA ASN A 90 1.38 6.58 -0.07
C ASN A 90 2.83 6.65 0.42
N SER A 91 3.78 6.11 -0.35
CA SER A 91 5.17 5.94 0.08
C SER A 91 6.16 5.96 -1.07
N ASN A 92 7.41 6.34 -0.79
CA ASN A 92 8.51 6.17 -1.74
C ASN A 92 9.06 4.75 -1.66
N CYS A 93 9.49 4.23 -2.81
CA CYS A 93 10.09 2.92 -2.89
C CYS A 93 11.62 2.98 -2.84
N HIS A 94 12.25 1.95 -2.28
CA HIS A 94 13.70 1.75 -2.35
C HIS A 94 14.05 0.34 -2.80
N SER A 95 15.25 0.18 -3.36
CA SER A 95 15.75 -1.14 -3.77
C SER A 95 15.94 -2.04 -2.54
N ALA A 96 15.43 -3.27 -2.62
CA ALA A 96 15.41 -4.24 -1.52
C ALA A 96 15.45 -5.68 -2.05
N GLY A 97 16.37 -5.95 -2.98
CA GLY A 97 16.46 -7.21 -3.70
C GLY A 97 16.61 -8.46 -2.82
N ALA A 98 15.71 -9.44 -2.95
CA ALA A 98 15.77 -10.72 -2.23
C ALA A 98 15.11 -11.87 -3.01
N ASN A 99 15.65 -13.08 -2.88
CA ASN A 99 14.99 -14.31 -3.35
C ASN A 99 14.17 -14.88 -2.20
N LEU A 100 12.89 -15.12 -2.43
CA LEU A 100 11.94 -15.62 -1.44
C LEU A 100 11.43 -17.02 -1.85
N ALA A 101 10.65 -17.64 -0.97
CA ALA A 101 9.98 -18.90 -1.27
C ALA A 101 9.09 -18.81 -2.51
N CYS A 102 8.72 -19.97 -3.08
CA CYS A 102 7.86 -20.07 -4.27
C CYS A 102 8.39 -19.38 -5.53
N ASN A 103 9.71 -19.28 -5.68
CA ASN A 103 10.37 -18.62 -6.82
C ASN A 103 9.96 -17.15 -7.01
N VAL A 104 9.69 -16.47 -5.89
CA VAL A 104 9.36 -15.04 -5.87
C VAL A 104 10.65 -14.23 -5.70
N ARG A 105 10.85 -13.24 -6.55
CA ARG A 105 11.97 -12.30 -6.46
C ARG A 105 11.44 -10.94 -6.03
N ARG A 106 11.81 -10.47 -4.83
CA ARG A 106 11.59 -9.09 -4.43
C ARG A 106 12.64 -8.19 -5.07
N THR A 107 12.21 -7.02 -5.53
CA THR A 107 13.07 -6.00 -6.11
C THR A 107 13.00 -4.69 -5.31
N TYR A 108 11.80 -4.29 -4.89
CA TYR A 108 11.58 -3.04 -4.16
C TYR A 108 10.72 -3.26 -2.92
N LEU A 109 10.90 -2.36 -1.95
CA LEU A 109 9.99 -2.13 -0.85
C LEU A 109 9.53 -0.68 -0.89
N CYS A 110 8.25 -0.50 -0.67
CA CYS A 110 7.57 0.75 -0.37
C CYS A 110 6.62 0.45 0.81
#